data_AF-A0A371MAT4-F1
#
_entry.id   AF-A0A371MAT4-F1
#
_cell.length_a   1.000
_cell.length_b   1.000
_cell.length_c   1.000
_cell.angle_alpha   90.00
_cell.angle_beta   90.00
_cell.angle_gamma   90.00
#
_symmetry.space_group_name_H-M   'P 1'
#
loop_
_entity.id
_entity.type
_entity.pdbx_description
1 polymer ?
#
loop_
_entity_poly.entity_id
_entity_poly.type
_entity_poly.pdbx_seq_one_letter_code
_entity_poly.pdbx_strand_id
1 'polypeptide(L)'
;MGFDDRLELFVTQQARVLVAVLAIAGVACLVAAGYVFLTPTTQTVTEETNVQSVETGVDTRAVVTQNTTLYERGSTLENRSVYFMTISPDVSFRVHTDVPANQSVNVTQQLVLRTVGVRDGTPFYENETVLLDEQTLVTDGTVVDAPSLNVSTLDRDLQQKRTETGGVGQFRTSLNLTVTYQTGSYSGTLEASTPLAFSGRAYYLERSLADDRRHSTTVARTVTRPPNPVEYGGLAAAALVLFGLAGLVIRTEYRSDPEELRTRISHSRHEEWISRGEFPTDANKPYISILTLEDLVDVAIDTNRRVIFDPEIETYAVIDSSEIYYYSLDETNTHAWLNL
;
A
#
# COMPACT_ATOMS: atom_id res chain seq x y z
N MET A 1 48.08 6.85 -18.03
CA MET A 1 48.62 5.67 -17.33
C MET A 1 48.67 5.84 -15.81
N GLY A 2 48.94 7.02 -15.26
CA GLY A 2 49.19 7.15 -13.81
C GLY A 2 48.01 7.07 -12.82
N PHE A 3 46.75 6.87 -13.22
CA PHE A 3 45.63 6.74 -12.25
C PHE A 3 45.48 5.29 -11.78
N ASP A 4 45.52 4.34 -12.71
CA ASP A 4 45.32 2.91 -12.43
C ASP A 4 46.46 2.35 -11.57
N ASP A 5 47.72 2.66 -11.90
CA ASP A 5 48.89 2.24 -11.12
C ASP A 5 48.90 2.85 -9.70
N ARG A 6 48.40 4.09 -9.53
CA ARG A 6 48.28 4.74 -8.22
C ARG A 6 47.18 4.13 -7.36
N LEU A 7 46.05 3.75 -7.98
CA LEU A 7 44.97 3.03 -7.32
C LEU A 7 45.46 1.65 -6.86
N GLU A 8 46.17 0.92 -7.73
CA GLU A 8 46.74 -0.39 -7.43
C GLU A 8 47.77 -0.33 -6.30
N LEU A 9 48.64 0.69 -6.31
CA LEU A 9 49.60 0.93 -5.23
C LEU A 9 48.91 1.23 -3.90
N PHE A 10 47.86 2.08 -3.90
CA PHE A 10 47.10 2.39 -2.69
C PHE A 10 46.40 1.17 -2.11
N VAL A 11 45.74 0.37 -2.97
CA VAL A 11 45.06 -0.86 -2.57
C VAL A 11 46.05 -1.87 -2.00
N THR A 12 47.22 -2.03 -2.62
CA THR A 12 48.27 -2.96 -2.16
C THR A 12 48.87 -2.52 -0.82
N GLN A 13 49.15 -1.22 -0.65
CA GLN A 13 49.70 -0.69 0.61
C GLN A 13 48.71 -0.76 1.78
N GLN A 14 47.42 -0.55 1.52
CA GLN A 14 46.37 -0.52 2.55
C GLN A 14 45.53 -1.80 2.59
N ALA A 15 45.97 -2.87 1.92
CA ALA A 15 45.18 -4.07 1.68
C ALA A 15 44.62 -4.68 2.97
N ARG A 16 45.45 -4.82 4.01
CA ARG A 16 45.01 -5.36 5.31
C ARG A 16 43.90 -4.55 5.97
N VAL A 17 44.00 -3.22 5.93
CA VAL A 17 42.99 -2.32 6.51
C VAL A 17 41.71 -2.38 5.69
N LEU A 18 41.81 -2.34 4.37
CA LEU A 18 40.68 -2.44 3.45
C LEU A 18 39.93 -3.77 3.62
N VAL A 19 40.66 -4.88 3.68
CA VAL A 19 40.09 -6.22 3.90
C VAL A 19 39.39 -6.28 5.27
N ALA A 20 40.01 -5.78 6.33
CA ALA A 20 39.40 -5.76 7.66
C ALA A 20 38.10 -4.94 7.69
N VAL A 21 38.10 -3.75 7.10
CA VAL A 21 36.91 -2.88 7.02
C VAL A 21 35.80 -3.54 6.20
N LEU A 22 36.11 -4.11 5.03
CA LEU A 22 35.14 -4.80 4.18
C LEU A 22 34.57 -6.04 4.85
N ALA A 23 35.40 -6.81 5.56
CA ALA A 23 34.96 -7.99 6.30
C ALA A 23 34.03 -7.62 7.47
N ILE A 24 34.39 -6.61 8.26
CA ILE A 24 33.54 -6.11 9.37
C ILE A 24 32.21 -5.59 8.83
N ALA A 25 32.22 -4.82 7.74
CA ALA A 25 31.00 -4.34 7.10
C ALA A 25 30.14 -5.50 6.58
N GLY A 26 30.74 -6.52 5.96
CA GLY A 26 30.04 -7.72 5.50
C GLY A 26 29.39 -8.50 6.65
N VAL A 27 30.10 -8.68 7.76
CA VAL A 27 29.54 -9.31 8.97
C VAL A 27 28.39 -8.48 9.54
N ALA A 28 28.53 -7.16 9.62
CA ALA A 28 27.46 -6.28 10.09
C ALA A 28 26.19 -6.39 9.22
N CYS A 29 26.35 -6.45 7.89
CA CYS A 29 25.24 -6.70 6.97
C CYS A 29 24.56 -8.05 7.21
N LEU A 30 25.31 -9.13 7.46
CA LEU A 30 24.73 -10.44 7.79
C LEU A 30 23.99 -10.44 9.12
N VAL A 31 24.54 -9.79 10.15
CA VAL A 31 23.87 -9.65 11.45
C VAL A 31 22.57 -8.86 11.30
N ALA A 32 22.58 -7.77 10.54
CA ALA A 32 21.39 -6.99 10.24
C ALA A 32 20.34 -7.82 9.46
N ALA A 33 20.77 -8.60 8.46
CA ALA A 33 19.89 -9.50 7.71
C ALA A 33 19.23 -10.55 8.63
N GLY A 34 20.03 -11.17 9.51
CA GLY A 34 19.54 -12.12 10.50
C GLY A 34 18.57 -11.48 11.50
N TYR A 35 18.85 -10.25 11.94
CA TYR A 35 17.95 -9.49 12.81
C TYR A 35 16.60 -9.22 12.12
N VAL A 36 16.59 -8.72 10.89
CA VAL A 36 15.36 -8.48 10.12
C VAL A 36 14.57 -9.78 9.91
N PHE A 37 15.26 -10.88 9.63
CA PHE A 37 14.63 -12.19 9.46
C PHE A 37 14.02 -12.73 10.76
N LEU A 38 14.68 -12.55 11.90
CA LEU A 38 14.24 -13.06 13.21
C LEU A 38 13.25 -12.15 13.93
N THR A 39 13.09 -10.90 13.47
CA THR A 39 12.21 -9.90 14.10
C THR A 39 11.08 -9.53 13.13
N PRO A 40 10.11 -10.43 12.90
CA PRO A 40 9.03 -10.17 11.94
C PRO A 40 8.19 -8.97 12.38
N THR A 41 7.92 -8.07 11.45
CA THR A 41 7.08 -6.90 11.70
C THR A 41 5.63 -7.31 11.92
N THR A 42 4.99 -6.71 12.92
CA THR A 42 3.56 -6.87 13.15
C THR A 42 2.77 -5.79 12.42
N GLN A 43 1.59 -6.15 11.92
CA GLN A 43 0.66 -5.21 11.29
C GLN A 43 -0.69 -5.32 12.00
N THR A 44 -1.29 -4.16 12.31
CA THR A 44 -2.67 -4.11 12.78
C THR A 44 -3.59 -4.23 11.57
N VAL A 45 -4.40 -5.28 11.54
CA VAL A 45 -5.45 -5.48 10.55
C VAL A 45 -6.80 -5.27 11.23
N THR A 46 -7.69 -4.59 10.53
CA THR A 46 -9.03 -4.30 11.00
C THR A 46 -10.01 -5.28 10.36
N GLU A 47 -10.81 -5.95 11.18
CA GLU A 47 -11.79 -6.94 10.74
C GLU A 47 -13.18 -6.57 11.28
N GLU A 48 -14.21 -6.65 10.43
CA GLU A 48 -15.59 -6.52 10.84
C GLU A 48 -16.09 -7.85 11.42
N THR A 49 -16.62 -7.81 12.63
CA THR A 49 -17.17 -8.95 13.35
C THR A 49 -18.61 -8.67 13.75
N ASN A 50 -19.36 -9.71 14.13
CA ASN A 50 -20.75 -9.58 14.57
C ASN A 50 -21.64 -8.81 13.56
N VAL A 51 -21.53 -9.20 12.29
CA VAL A 51 -22.32 -8.57 11.21
C VAL A 51 -23.78 -8.97 11.37
N GLN A 52 -24.66 -7.98 11.48
CA GLN A 52 -26.11 -8.16 11.63
C GLN A 52 -26.83 -7.22 10.66
N SER A 53 -27.94 -7.67 10.08
CA SER A 53 -28.78 -6.83 9.22
C SER A 53 -30.22 -6.93 9.70
N VAL A 54 -30.93 -5.81 9.65
CA VAL A 54 -32.36 -5.71 9.92
C VAL A 54 -32.99 -4.98 8.75
N GLU A 55 -34.04 -5.54 8.18
CA GLU A 55 -34.76 -5.00 7.03
C GLU A 55 -36.24 -4.94 7.36
N THR A 56 -36.95 -3.94 6.85
CA THR A 56 -38.40 -3.86 6.99
C THR A 56 -39.06 -3.36 5.73
N GLY A 57 -40.28 -3.81 5.48
CA GLY A 57 -41.08 -3.37 4.37
C GLY A 57 -42.58 -3.49 4.63
N VAL A 58 -43.37 -2.83 3.78
CA VAL A 58 -44.82 -2.92 3.79
C VAL A 58 -45.32 -3.41 2.44
N ASP A 59 -46.00 -4.54 2.46
CA ASP A 59 -46.75 -5.06 1.33
C ASP A 59 -48.19 -4.53 1.34
N THR A 60 -48.77 -4.40 0.15
CA THR A 60 -50.15 -3.95 -0.03
C THR A 60 -51.01 -5.09 -0.55
N ARG A 61 -52.19 -5.24 0.02
CA ARG A 61 -53.16 -6.27 -0.37
C ARG A 61 -54.55 -5.65 -0.46
N ALA A 62 -55.29 -5.92 -1.53
CA ALA A 62 -56.65 -5.42 -1.70
C ALA A 62 -57.52 -6.50 -2.34
N VAL A 63 -58.76 -6.64 -1.87
CA VAL A 63 -59.69 -7.66 -2.39
C VAL A 63 -60.66 -7.00 -3.38
N VAL A 64 -60.85 -7.65 -4.53
CA VAL A 64 -61.76 -7.18 -5.57
C VAL A 64 -63.21 -7.45 -5.16
N THR A 65 -64.01 -6.41 -5.00
CA THR A 65 -65.41 -6.48 -4.52
C THR A 65 -66.43 -6.58 -5.65
N GLN A 66 -66.06 -6.25 -6.89
CA GLN A 66 -66.93 -6.24 -8.07
C GLN A 66 -66.29 -6.95 -9.27
N ASN A 67 -67.08 -7.64 -10.09
CA ASN A 67 -66.59 -8.24 -11.33
C ASN A 67 -66.24 -7.18 -12.37
N THR A 68 -65.07 -7.31 -12.99
CA THR A 68 -64.64 -6.49 -14.12
C THR A 68 -64.04 -7.35 -15.21
N THR A 69 -63.78 -6.75 -16.37
CA THR A 69 -63.02 -7.41 -17.45
C THR A 69 -61.56 -7.64 -17.11
N LEU A 70 -60.99 -6.90 -16.14
CA LEU A 70 -59.59 -7.02 -15.72
C LEU A 70 -59.41 -8.03 -14.58
N TYR A 71 -60.34 -8.03 -13.63
CA TYR A 71 -60.25 -8.81 -12.40
C TYR A 71 -61.61 -9.39 -12.02
N GLU A 72 -61.59 -10.64 -11.58
CA GLU A 72 -62.74 -11.34 -11.03
C GLU A 72 -62.98 -10.92 -9.58
N ARG A 73 -64.26 -10.88 -9.18
CA ARG A 73 -64.66 -10.64 -7.79
C ARG A 73 -64.08 -11.71 -6.87
N GLY A 74 -63.56 -11.30 -5.73
CA GLY A 74 -62.88 -12.16 -4.76
C GLY A 74 -61.39 -12.33 -5.03
N SER A 75 -60.88 -11.88 -6.19
CA SER A 75 -59.44 -11.88 -6.46
C SER A 75 -58.71 -11.01 -5.44
N THR A 76 -57.57 -11.48 -4.96
CA THR A 76 -56.66 -10.66 -4.15
C THR A 76 -55.61 -10.03 -5.06
N LEU A 77 -55.52 -8.70 -5.00
CA LEU A 77 -54.48 -7.91 -5.63
C LEU A 77 -53.37 -7.63 -4.61
N GLU A 78 -52.15 -8.07 -4.90
CA GLU A 78 -50.98 -7.87 -4.03
C GLU A 78 -49.91 -7.05 -4.75
N ASN A 79 -49.28 -6.13 -4.03
CA ASN A 79 -48.15 -5.30 -4.47
C ASN A 79 -48.29 -4.74 -5.88
N ARG A 80 -49.47 -4.18 -6.18
CA ARG A 80 -49.75 -3.58 -7.49
C ARG A 80 -49.22 -2.17 -7.53
N SER A 81 -48.71 -1.78 -8.71
CA SER A 81 -48.33 -0.39 -8.98
C SER A 81 -49.51 0.58 -8.96
N VAL A 82 -50.73 0.07 -9.15
CA VAL A 82 -51.96 0.86 -9.08
C VAL A 82 -53.15 -0.03 -8.70
N TYR A 83 -54.02 0.54 -7.87
CA TYR A 83 -55.30 -0.03 -7.47
C TYR A 83 -56.44 0.90 -7.89
N PHE A 84 -57.65 0.36 -7.99
CA PHE A 84 -58.82 1.11 -8.45
C PHE A 84 -59.91 1.09 -7.37
N MET A 85 -60.26 2.25 -6.83
CA MET A 85 -61.17 2.40 -5.68
C MET A 85 -62.54 1.75 -5.91
N THR A 86 -63.00 1.70 -7.15
CA THR A 86 -64.34 1.19 -7.48
C THR A 86 -64.44 -0.32 -7.31
N ILE A 87 -63.33 -1.01 -7.53
CA ILE A 87 -63.27 -2.47 -7.49
C ILE A 87 -62.55 -2.98 -6.25
N SER A 88 -61.65 -2.19 -5.64
CA SER A 88 -60.91 -2.55 -4.43
C SER A 88 -60.89 -1.34 -3.47
N PRO A 89 -62.04 -1.00 -2.84
CA PRO A 89 -62.18 0.19 -2.00
C PRO A 89 -61.45 0.09 -0.66
N ASP A 90 -61.05 -1.11 -0.26
CA ASP A 90 -60.33 -1.39 0.99
C ASP A 90 -58.94 -1.96 0.66
N VAL A 91 -57.91 -1.40 1.29
CA VAL A 91 -56.51 -1.87 1.20
C VAL A 91 -56.01 -2.23 2.57
N SER A 92 -55.41 -3.41 2.72
CA SER A 92 -54.69 -3.84 3.92
C SER A 92 -53.19 -3.74 3.68
N PHE A 93 -52.46 -3.45 4.76
CA PHE A 93 -51.01 -3.35 4.76
C PHE A 93 -50.43 -4.51 5.56
N ARG A 94 -49.38 -5.14 5.05
CA ARG A 94 -48.66 -6.20 5.77
C ARG A 94 -47.24 -5.73 6.01
N VAL A 95 -46.91 -5.52 7.28
CA VAL A 95 -45.58 -5.06 7.68
C VAL A 95 -44.74 -6.29 7.98
N HIS A 96 -43.63 -6.44 7.26
CA HIS A 96 -42.62 -7.45 7.52
C HIS A 96 -41.34 -6.82 8.06
N THR A 97 -40.68 -7.48 9.00
CA THR A 97 -39.36 -7.09 9.50
C THR A 97 -38.51 -8.33 9.63
N ASP A 98 -37.42 -8.38 8.88
CA ASP A 98 -36.43 -9.45 8.94
C ASP A 98 -35.34 -9.09 9.95
N VAL A 99 -34.99 -10.06 10.80
CA VAL A 99 -33.97 -9.90 11.85
C VAL A 99 -32.97 -11.05 11.81
N PRO A 100 -31.79 -10.92 12.43
CA PRO A 100 -30.82 -12.03 12.48
C PRO A 100 -31.40 -13.29 13.15
N ALA A 101 -31.39 -14.41 12.43
CA ALA A 101 -32.07 -15.66 12.81
C ALA A 101 -31.53 -16.38 14.07
N ASN A 102 -30.38 -15.94 14.59
CA ASN A 102 -29.60 -16.63 15.62
C ASN A 102 -29.74 -16.02 17.02
N GLN A 103 -30.66 -15.07 17.21
CA GLN A 103 -30.86 -14.37 18.48
C GLN A 103 -32.29 -13.85 18.60
N SER A 104 -32.75 -13.63 19.84
CA SER A 104 -34.01 -12.94 20.09
C SER A 104 -33.83 -11.43 19.88
N VAL A 105 -34.76 -10.83 19.16
CA VAL A 105 -34.80 -9.41 18.83
C VAL A 105 -36.17 -8.88 19.25
N ASN A 106 -36.17 -7.82 20.06
CA ASN A 106 -37.39 -7.10 20.39
C ASN A 106 -37.67 -6.11 19.27
N VAL A 107 -38.83 -6.21 18.62
CA VAL A 107 -39.21 -5.39 17.47
C VAL A 107 -40.52 -4.68 17.80
N THR A 108 -40.54 -3.36 17.65
CA THR A 108 -41.77 -2.55 17.71
C THR A 108 -42.02 -1.95 16.33
N GLN A 109 -43.16 -2.28 15.75
CA GLN A 109 -43.58 -1.84 14.42
C GLN A 109 -44.74 -0.85 14.54
N GLN A 110 -44.58 0.34 13.99
CA GLN A 110 -45.61 1.37 13.96
C GLN A 110 -45.86 1.84 12.53
N LEU A 111 -47.10 1.68 12.05
CA LEU A 111 -47.53 2.20 10.74
C LEU A 111 -48.57 3.30 10.96
N VAL A 112 -48.28 4.50 10.50
CA VAL A 112 -49.14 5.67 10.66
C VAL A 112 -49.55 6.22 9.31
N LEU A 113 -50.85 6.46 9.12
CA LEU A 113 -51.39 7.25 8.04
C LEU A 113 -51.40 8.72 8.46
N ARG A 114 -50.61 9.56 7.80
CA ARG A 114 -50.49 10.98 8.08
C ARG A 114 -51.11 11.80 6.96
N THR A 115 -52.01 12.72 7.30
CA THR A 115 -52.62 13.67 6.37
C THR A 115 -52.24 15.10 6.74
N VAL A 116 -51.67 15.84 5.79
CA VAL A 116 -51.24 17.22 5.99
C VAL A 116 -51.89 18.14 4.97
N GLY A 117 -52.47 19.24 5.43
CA GLY A 117 -52.87 20.37 4.60
C GLY A 117 -51.74 21.40 4.53
N VAL A 118 -51.26 21.72 3.33
CA VAL A 118 -50.14 22.64 3.10
C VAL A 118 -50.59 23.83 2.24
N ARG A 119 -50.21 25.04 2.62
CA ARG A 119 -50.39 26.26 1.83
C ARG A 119 -49.05 26.98 1.71
N ASP A 120 -48.62 27.27 0.48
CA ASP A 120 -47.37 27.99 0.21
C ASP A 120 -46.15 27.38 0.93
N GLY A 121 -46.11 26.04 1.03
CA GLY A 121 -45.07 25.28 1.73
C GLY A 121 -45.24 25.18 3.25
N THR A 122 -46.20 25.89 3.85
CA THR A 122 -46.45 25.88 5.30
C THR A 122 -47.62 24.94 5.63
N PRO A 123 -47.45 23.97 6.57
CA PRO A 123 -48.56 23.15 7.04
C PRO A 123 -49.55 24.00 7.84
N PHE A 124 -50.85 23.85 7.55
CA PHE A 124 -51.94 24.49 8.29
C PHE A 124 -52.90 23.48 8.92
N TYR A 125 -52.77 22.20 8.57
CA TYR A 125 -53.57 21.10 9.10
C TYR A 125 -52.71 19.84 9.15
N GLU A 126 -52.87 19.05 10.20
CA GLU A 126 -52.21 17.77 10.37
C GLU A 126 -53.13 16.81 11.12
N ASN A 127 -53.20 15.57 10.66
CA ASN A 127 -53.91 14.48 11.33
C ASN A 127 -53.18 13.16 11.11
N GLU A 128 -53.04 12.39 12.17
CA GLU A 128 -52.38 11.09 12.16
C GLU A 128 -53.36 10.01 12.59
N THR A 129 -53.28 8.85 11.94
CA THR A 129 -54.07 7.67 12.27
C THR A 129 -53.15 6.47 12.34
N VAL A 130 -53.00 5.93 13.53
CA VAL A 130 -52.21 4.71 13.75
C VAL A 130 -52.97 3.54 13.12
N LEU A 131 -52.35 2.90 12.13
CA LEU A 131 -52.87 1.69 11.50
C LEU A 131 -52.33 0.44 12.21
N LEU A 132 -51.06 0.45 12.59
CA LEU A 132 -50.42 -0.64 13.32
C LEU A 132 -49.54 -0.06 14.42
N ASP A 133 -49.56 -0.70 15.60
CA ASP A 133 -48.62 -0.48 16.70
C ASP A 133 -48.51 -1.80 17.46
N GLU A 134 -47.50 -2.59 17.12
CA GLU A 134 -47.30 -3.94 17.64
C GLU A 134 -45.86 -4.11 18.14
N GLN A 135 -45.72 -4.72 19.32
CA GLN A 135 -44.42 -5.10 19.87
C GLN A 135 -44.32 -6.61 20.02
N THR A 136 -43.28 -7.20 19.44
CA THR A 136 -43.06 -8.64 19.47
C THR A 136 -41.60 -8.99 19.74
N LEU A 137 -41.38 -10.12 20.41
CA LEU A 137 -40.06 -10.71 20.60
C LEU A 137 -39.92 -11.86 19.60
N VAL A 138 -38.99 -11.71 18.65
CA VAL A 138 -38.86 -12.63 17.52
C VAL A 138 -37.45 -13.17 17.39
N THR A 139 -37.33 -14.35 16.77
CA THR A 139 -36.03 -14.95 16.45
C THR A 139 -35.79 -15.10 14.96
N ASP A 140 -36.83 -14.99 14.13
CA ASP A 140 -36.77 -15.20 12.68
C ASP A 140 -37.76 -14.28 11.97
N GLY A 141 -37.55 -12.98 12.15
CA GLY A 141 -38.42 -11.92 11.62
C GLY A 141 -39.84 -11.90 12.19
N THR A 142 -40.67 -11.03 11.64
CA THR A 142 -42.10 -10.91 11.94
C THR A 142 -42.87 -10.43 10.72
N VAL A 143 -44.13 -10.87 10.63
CA VAL A 143 -45.09 -10.41 9.63
C VAL A 143 -46.39 -10.10 10.36
N VAL A 144 -46.82 -8.84 10.31
CA VAL A 144 -48.04 -8.37 10.99
C VAL A 144 -48.96 -7.71 9.99
N ASP A 145 -50.22 -8.18 9.93
CA ASP A 145 -51.26 -7.60 9.09
C ASP A 145 -51.91 -6.41 9.83
N ALA A 146 -51.84 -5.22 9.23
CA ALA A 146 -52.54 -4.04 9.71
C ALA A 146 -54.04 -4.08 9.30
N PRO A 147 -54.93 -3.40 10.05
CA PRO A 147 -56.34 -3.23 9.69
C PRO A 147 -56.50 -2.63 8.29
N SER A 148 -57.57 -3.01 7.60
CA SER A 148 -57.87 -2.50 6.26
C SER A 148 -58.26 -1.02 6.32
N LEU A 149 -57.61 -0.20 5.48
CA LEU A 149 -57.94 1.19 5.24
C LEU A 149 -58.94 1.29 4.08
N ASN A 150 -60.12 1.87 4.36
CA ASN A 150 -61.08 2.19 3.31
C ASN A 150 -60.66 3.48 2.59
N VAL A 151 -60.05 3.32 1.42
CA VAL A 151 -59.54 4.45 0.63
C VAL A 151 -60.66 5.28 0.01
N SER A 152 -61.85 4.70 -0.17
CA SER A 152 -63.01 5.43 -0.71
C SER A 152 -63.58 6.44 0.29
N THR A 153 -63.56 6.11 1.60
CA THR A 153 -63.91 7.05 2.67
C THR A 153 -62.85 8.11 2.83
N LEU A 154 -61.56 7.72 2.72
CA LEU A 154 -60.45 8.66 2.82
C LEU A 154 -60.47 9.70 1.69
N ASP A 155 -60.66 9.28 0.44
CA ASP A 155 -60.78 10.22 -0.69
C ASP A 155 -61.96 11.19 -0.50
N ARG A 156 -63.13 10.69 -0.07
CA ARG A 156 -64.30 11.55 0.23
C ARG A 156 -64.02 12.55 1.35
N ASP A 157 -63.36 12.14 2.42
CA ASP A 157 -62.93 13.01 3.51
C ASP A 157 -61.96 14.10 3.01
N LEU A 158 -61.00 13.75 2.16
CA LEU A 158 -60.07 14.70 1.55
C LEU A 158 -60.78 15.71 0.63
N GLN A 159 -61.77 15.28 -0.16
CA GLN A 159 -62.57 16.18 -0.98
C GLN A 159 -63.45 17.11 -0.14
N GLN A 160 -64.02 16.61 0.95
CA GLN A 160 -64.78 17.43 1.90
C GLN A 160 -63.88 18.50 2.52
N LYS A 161 -62.71 18.12 3.04
CA LYS A 161 -61.71 19.06 3.59
C LYS A 161 -61.29 20.12 2.58
N ARG A 162 -61.06 19.74 1.31
CA ARG A 162 -60.74 20.69 0.22
C ARG A 162 -61.89 21.67 -0.05
N THR A 163 -63.13 21.22 0.05
CA THR A 163 -64.32 22.06 -0.12
C THR A 163 -64.45 23.04 1.04
N GLU A 164 -64.27 22.58 2.28
CA GLU A 164 -64.30 23.40 3.49
C GLU A 164 -63.20 24.46 3.52
N THR A 165 -62.02 24.17 2.98
CA THR A 165 -60.94 25.16 2.84
C THR A 165 -61.11 26.08 1.63
N GLY A 166 -62.18 25.95 0.85
CA GLY A 166 -62.41 26.75 -0.36
C GLY A 166 -61.32 26.57 -1.42
N GLY A 167 -60.64 25.41 -1.43
CA GLY A 167 -59.51 25.14 -2.32
C GLY A 167 -58.21 25.85 -1.92
N VAL A 168 -58.15 26.48 -0.75
CA VAL A 168 -56.91 27.06 -0.22
C VAL A 168 -55.99 25.94 0.24
N GLY A 169 -54.81 25.84 -0.38
CA GLY A 169 -53.80 24.83 -0.08
C GLY A 169 -54.07 23.45 -0.72
N GLN A 170 -53.26 22.47 -0.35
CA GLN A 170 -53.33 21.09 -0.82
C GLN A 170 -53.25 20.12 0.35
N PHE A 171 -54.17 19.17 0.40
CA PHE A 171 -54.08 18.02 1.31
C PHE A 171 -53.27 16.90 0.66
N ARG A 172 -52.34 16.32 1.43
CA ARG A 172 -51.51 15.18 1.05
C ARG A 172 -51.59 14.12 2.13
N THR A 173 -51.58 12.87 1.73
CA THR A 173 -51.56 11.72 2.64
C THR A 173 -50.30 10.91 2.41
N SER A 174 -49.65 10.47 3.48
CA SER A 174 -48.50 9.56 3.45
C SER A 174 -48.68 8.43 4.46
N LEU A 175 -48.06 7.30 4.17
CA LEU A 175 -47.82 6.24 5.14
C LEU A 175 -46.41 6.41 5.69
N ASN A 176 -46.28 6.36 7.00
CA ASN A 176 -45.02 6.44 7.71
C ASN A 176 -44.87 5.14 8.51
N LEU A 177 -43.80 4.39 8.21
CA LEU A 177 -43.41 3.20 8.95
C LEU A 177 -42.22 3.56 9.83
N THR A 178 -42.35 3.28 11.13
CA THR A 178 -41.25 3.34 12.09
C THR A 178 -41.09 1.96 12.71
N VAL A 179 -39.90 1.38 12.60
CA VAL A 179 -39.57 0.10 13.25
C VAL A 179 -38.39 0.30 14.16
N THR A 180 -38.58 0.09 15.46
CA THR A 180 -37.47 0.03 16.41
C THR A 180 -37.12 -1.41 16.70
N TYR A 181 -35.83 -1.69 16.81
CA TYR A 181 -35.36 -3.03 17.15
C TYR A 181 -34.24 -2.98 18.17
N GLN A 182 -34.17 -4.04 18.97
CA GLN A 182 -33.10 -4.26 19.94
C GLN A 182 -32.65 -5.72 19.87
N THR A 183 -31.42 -5.92 19.43
CA THR A 183 -30.72 -7.20 19.46
C THR A 183 -29.87 -7.30 20.73
N GLY A 184 -29.17 -8.43 20.91
CA GLY A 184 -28.22 -8.58 22.02
C GLY A 184 -27.00 -7.64 21.93
N SER A 185 -26.71 -7.07 20.76
CA SER A 185 -25.50 -6.26 20.52
C SER A 185 -25.77 -4.88 19.94
N TYR A 186 -26.90 -4.68 19.27
CA TYR A 186 -27.23 -3.43 18.58
C TYR A 186 -28.69 -3.05 18.84
N SER A 187 -28.97 -1.77 18.72
CA SER A 187 -30.33 -1.25 18.61
C SER A 187 -30.38 -0.21 17.51
N GLY A 188 -31.57 0.04 16.98
CA GLY A 188 -31.75 1.04 15.95
C GLY A 188 -33.21 1.29 15.61
N THR A 189 -33.40 2.28 14.75
CA THR A 189 -34.69 2.64 14.17
C THR A 189 -34.55 2.61 12.66
N LEU A 190 -35.51 1.96 11.99
CA LEU A 190 -35.75 2.03 10.57
C LEU A 190 -36.96 2.94 10.33
N GLU A 191 -36.85 3.85 9.38
CA GLU A 191 -37.92 4.80 9.06
C GLU A 191 -38.13 4.88 7.55
N ALA A 192 -39.36 4.64 7.13
CA ALA A 192 -39.75 4.75 5.73
C ALA A 192 -41.02 5.61 5.63
N SER A 193 -41.13 6.40 4.56
CA SER A 193 -42.35 7.16 4.26
C SER A 193 -42.64 7.17 2.77
N THR A 194 -43.90 6.98 2.41
CA THR A 194 -44.36 7.10 1.02
C THR A 194 -45.71 7.83 0.93
N PRO A 195 -45.88 8.75 -0.03
CA PRO A 195 -47.19 9.31 -0.33
C PRO A 195 -48.18 8.22 -0.79
N LEU A 196 -49.41 8.31 -0.28
CA LEU A 196 -50.59 7.61 -0.80
C LEU A 196 -51.28 8.56 -1.77
N ALA A 197 -51.02 8.34 -3.07
CA ALA A 197 -51.50 9.21 -4.13
C ALA A 197 -52.87 8.78 -4.64
N PHE A 198 -53.65 9.77 -5.04
CA PHE A 198 -54.98 9.60 -5.63
C PHE A 198 -55.00 10.22 -7.02
N SER A 199 -55.42 9.45 -8.03
CA SER A 199 -55.52 9.91 -9.41
C SER A 199 -56.82 9.42 -10.03
N GLY A 200 -57.79 10.34 -10.21
CA GLY A 200 -59.13 10.00 -10.67
C GLY A 200 -59.82 9.02 -9.70
N ARG A 201 -60.01 7.77 -10.14
CA ARG A 201 -60.62 6.68 -9.33
C ARG A 201 -59.59 5.62 -8.91
N ALA A 202 -58.30 5.94 -9.02
CA ALA A 202 -57.20 5.06 -8.69
C ALA A 202 -56.41 5.58 -7.48
N TYR A 203 -55.76 4.66 -6.78
CA TYR A 203 -54.86 4.94 -5.67
C TYR A 203 -53.62 4.06 -5.75
N TYR A 204 -52.50 4.56 -5.25
CA TYR A 204 -51.22 3.86 -5.25
C TYR A 204 -50.24 4.49 -4.26
N LEU A 205 -49.23 3.72 -3.87
CA LEU A 205 -48.07 4.25 -3.16
C LEU A 205 -47.06 4.73 -4.21
N GLU A 206 -46.55 5.96 -4.06
CA GLU A 206 -45.59 6.51 -5.03
C GLU A 206 -44.24 5.77 -5.02
N ARG A 207 -43.88 5.17 -3.88
CA ARG A 207 -42.64 4.40 -3.67
C ARG A 207 -42.90 3.19 -2.79
N SER A 208 -41.98 2.23 -2.83
CA SER A 208 -41.94 1.15 -1.84
C SER A 208 -41.69 1.73 -0.45
N LEU A 209 -42.39 1.21 0.54
CA LEU A 209 -42.26 1.60 1.94
C LEU A 209 -41.37 0.56 2.64
N ALA A 210 -40.05 0.73 2.54
CA ALA A 210 -39.05 -0.18 3.07
C ALA A 210 -37.78 0.58 3.50
N ASP A 211 -37.04 0.02 4.45
CA ASP A 211 -35.75 0.53 4.95
C ASP A 211 -34.91 -0.63 5.51
N ASP A 212 -33.59 -0.47 5.52
CA ASP A 212 -32.65 -1.48 5.98
C ASP A 212 -31.51 -0.88 6.79
N ARG A 213 -30.94 -1.68 7.70
CA ARG A 213 -29.74 -1.32 8.46
C ARG A 213 -28.84 -2.51 8.65
N ARG A 214 -27.57 -2.30 8.30
CA ARG A 214 -26.47 -3.20 8.62
C ARG A 214 -25.63 -2.67 9.79
N HIS A 215 -25.28 -3.57 10.71
CA HIS A 215 -24.40 -3.34 11.85
C HIS A 215 -23.18 -4.25 11.78
N SER A 216 -22.09 -3.79 12.39
CA SER A 216 -20.85 -4.56 12.57
C SER A 216 -20.00 -3.97 13.70
N THR A 217 -19.22 -4.80 14.38
CA THR A 217 -18.21 -4.38 15.35
C THR A 217 -16.83 -4.53 14.73
N THR A 218 -16.09 -3.43 14.69
CA THR A 218 -14.72 -3.39 14.18
C THR A 218 -13.74 -3.86 15.26
N VAL A 219 -12.97 -4.91 14.98
CA VAL A 219 -11.94 -5.44 15.88
C VAL A 219 -10.57 -5.30 15.23
N ALA A 220 -9.61 -4.73 15.98
CA ALA A 220 -8.22 -4.66 15.58
C ALA A 220 -7.49 -5.95 15.98
N ARG A 221 -6.89 -6.63 15.01
CA ARG A 221 -6.08 -7.84 15.22
C ARG A 221 -4.66 -7.61 14.76
N THR A 222 -3.70 -7.83 15.64
CA THR A 222 -2.28 -7.82 15.29
C THR A 222 -1.92 -9.14 14.61
N VAL A 223 -1.46 -9.08 13.36
CA VAL A 223 -0.96 -10.24 12.62
C VAL A 223 0.53 -10.09 12.35
N THR A 224 1.26 -11.19 12.49
CA THR A 224 2.68 -11.25 12.16
C THR A 224 2.83 -11.37 10.65
N ARG A 225 3.50 -10.39 10.03
CA ARG A 225 3.84 -10.47 8.60
C ARG A 225 5.12 -11.31 8.47
N PRO A 226 5.19 -12.26 7.52
CA PRO A 226 6.45 -12.93 7.23
C PRO A 226 7.53 -11.88 6.86
N PRO A 227 8.80 -12.06 7.28
CA PRO A 227 9.88 -11.16 6.94
C PRO A 227 9.98 -10.96 5.42
N ASN A 228 10.19 -9.73 4.98
CA ASN A 228 10.27 -9.40 3.56
C ASN A 228 11.56 -9.97 2.95
N PRO A 229 11.49 -10.88 1.96
CA PRO A 229 12.66 -11.46 1.30
C PRO A 229 13.62 -10.43 0.68
N VAL A 230 13.08 -9.30 0.24
CA VAL A 230 13.88 -8.23 -0.34
C VAL A 230 14.74 -7.52 0.71
N GLU A 231 14.22 -7.34 1.93
CA GLU A 231 14.92 -6.61 2.99
C GLU A 231 16.09 -7.42 3.56
N TYR A 232 15.86 -8.66 4.01
CA TYR A 232 16.96 -9.50 4.50
C TYR A 232 17.84 -10.02 3.37
N GLY A 233 17.26 -10.31 2.19
CA GLY A 233 18.00 -10.78 1.01
C GLY A 233 18.92 -9.71 0.43
N GLY A 234 18.48 -8.45 0.40
CA GLY A 234 19.31 -7.32 -0.02
C GLY A 234 20.53 -7.10 0.88
N LEU A 235 20.34 -7.20 2.21
CA LEU A 235 21.44 -7.12 3.17
C LEU A 235 22.41 -8.31 3.04
N ALA A 236 21.90 -9.53 2.81
CA ALA A 236 22.74 -10.70 2.56
C ALA A 236 23.53 -10.58 1.24
N ALA A 237 22.91 -10.09 0.17
CA ALA A 237 23.58 -9.84 -1.10
C ALA A 237 24.66 -8.76 -0.96
N ALA A 238 24.40 -7.68 -0.21
CA ALA A 238 25.41 -6.65 0.08
C ALA A 238 26.61 -7.24 0.82
N ALA A 239 26.39 -8.14 1.80
CA ALA A 239 27.47 -8.86 2.47
C ALA A 239 28.31 -9.70 1.50
N LEU A 240 27.67 -10.42 0.57
CA LEU A 240 28.38 -11.20 -0.46
C LEU A 240 29.24 -10.32 -1.36
N VAL A 241 28.74 -9.15 -1.76
CA VAL A 241 29.52 -8.18 -2.55
C VAL A 241 30.73 -7.69 -1.76
N LEU A 242 30.55 -7.35 -0.47
CA LEU A 242 31.64 -6.87 0.38
C LEU A 242 32.72 -7.95 0.59
N PHE A 243 32.33 -9.21 0.82
CA PHE A 243 33.29 -10.32 0.89
C PHE A 243 33.96 -10.59 -0.46
N GLY A 244 33.24 -10.46 -1.57
CA GLY A 244 33.80 -10.55 -2.92
C GLY A 244 34.85 -9.48 -3.19
N LEU A 245 34.59 -8.22 -2.79
CA LEU A 245 35.54 -7.11 -2.87
C LEU A 245 36.75 -7.34 -1.97
N ALA A 246 36.57 -7.84 -0.75
CA ALA A 246 37.68 -8.21 0.13
C ALA A 246 38.56 -9.28 -0.52
N GLY A 247 37.95 -10.29 -1.16
CA GLY A 247 38.67 -11.31 -1.94
C GLY A 247 39.43 -10.73 -3.14
N LEU A 248 38.87 -9.71 -3.80
CA LEU A 248 39.55 -9.00 -4.89
C LEU A 248 40.79 -8.25 -4.37
N VAL A 249 40.67 -7.54 -3.24
CA VAL A 249 41.80 -6.82 -2.61
C VAL A 249 42.91 -7.78 -2.20
N ILE A 250 42.58 -8.94 -1.62
CA ILE A 250 43.56 -9.98 -1.30
C ILE A 250 44.25 -10.49 -2.56
N ARG A 251 43.49 -10.70 -3.65
CA ARG A 251 44.05 -11.17 -4.93
C ARG A 251 44.96 -10.13 -5.59
N THR A 252 44.67 -8.84 -5.47
CA THR A 252 45.54 -7.77 -5.98
C THR A 252 46.80 -7.66 -5.14
N GLU A 253 46.69 -7.67 -3.80
CA GLU A 253 47.86 -7.64 -2.90
C GLU A 253 48.83 -8.80 -3.19
N TYR A 254 48.31 -10.00 -3.48
CA TYR A 254 49.13 -11.16 -3.79
C TYR A 254 49.84 -11.08 -5.16
N ARG A 255 49.31 -10.31 -6.11
CA ARG A 255 49.83 -10.25 -7.50
C ARG A 255 50.73 -9.06 -7.75
N SER A 256 50.63 -8.02 -6.93
CA SER A 256 51.26 -6.73 -7.17
C SER A 256 52.42 -6.54 -6.21
N ASP A 257 53.62 -6.31 -6.74
CA ASP A 257 54.76 -5.88 -5.94
C ASP A 257 54.69 -4.34 -5.76
N PRO A 258 54.60 -3.83 -4.51
CA PRO A 258 54.60 -2.39 -4.25
C PRO A 258 55.79 -1.64 -4.83
N GLU A 259 56.98 -2.25 -4.86
CA GLU A 259 58.19 -1.59 -5.36
C GLU A 259 58.19 -1.53 -6.90
N GLU A 260 57.76 -2.60 -7.58
CA GLU A 260 57.57 -2.56 -9.04
C GLU A 260 56.57 -1.48 -9.47
N LEU A 261 55.46 -1.34 -8.73
CA LEU A 261 54.45 -0.31 -8.99
C LEU A 261 54.99 1.11 -8.78
N ARG A 262 55.77 1.34 -7.71
CA ARG A 262 56.44 2.63 -7.47
C ARG A 262 57.42 2.98 -8.59
N THR A 263 58.21 2.00 -9.03
CA THR A 263 59.15 2.18 -10.14
C THR A 263 58.44 2.48 -11.44
N ARG A 264 57.33 1.80 -11.75
CA ARG A 264 56.51 2.10 -12.94
C ARG A 264 55.91 3.51 -12.90
N ILE A 265 55.43 3.93 -11.74
CA ILE A 265 54.92 5.30 -11.54
C ILE A 265 56.05 6.33 -11.67
N SER A 266 57.23 6.06 -11.11
CA SER A 266 58.38 6.95 -11.19
C SER A 266 58.92 7.05 -12.62
N HIS A 267 59.07 5.92 -13.31
CA HIS A 267 59.48 5.83 -14.72
C HIS A 267 58.56 6.65 -15.63
N SER A 268 57.24 6.48 -15.50
CA SER A 268 56.28 7.25 -16.30
C SER A 268 56.24 8.74 -15.97
N ARG A 269 56.49 9.11 -14.70
CA ARG A 269 56.55 10.52 -14.29
C ARG A 269 57.78 11.24 -14.85
N HIS A 270 58.91 10.55 -14.94
CA HIS A 270 60.20 11.13 -15.31
C HIS A 270 60.63 10.70 -16.72
N GLU A 271 59.68 10.32 -17.59
CA GLU A 271 59.96 9.81 -18.95
C GLU A 271 60.82 10.77 -19.78
N GLU A 272 60.72 12.07 -19.52
CA GLU A 272 61.48 13.13 -20.16
C GLU A 272 63.00 13.09 -19.83
N TRP A 273 63.35 12.59 -18.64
CA TRP A 273 64.71 12.43 -18.13
C TRP A 273 65.33 11.06 -18.42
N ILE A 274 64.50 10.10 -18.84
CA ILE A 274 64.88 8.71 -19.07
C ILE A 274 65.05 8.46 -20.57
N SER A 275 66.14 7.81 -20.96
CA SER A 275 66.40 7.39 -22.34
C SER A 275 66.58 5.88 -22.42
N ARG A 276 66.14 5.25 -23.49
CA ARG A 276 66.39 3.82 -23.71
C ARG A 276 67.76 3.62 -24.36
N GLY A 277 68.56 2.73 -23.81
CA GLY A 277 69.90 2.43 -24.29
C GLY A 277 70.54 1.29 -23.52
N GLU A 278 71.58 0.71 -24.11
CA GLU A 278 72.34 -0.40 -23.52
C GLU A 278 73.54 0.13 -22.72
N PHE A 279 73.87 -0.55 -21.61
CA PHE A 279 75.00 -0.18 -20.78
C PHE A 279 76.24 -1.05 -21.02
N PRO A 280 77.42 -0.44 -21.23
CA PRO A 280 78.67 -1.19 -21.23
C PRO A 280 79.04 -1.66 -19.81
N THR A 281 79.29 -2.96 -19.65
CA THR A 281 79.67 -3.63 -18.39
C THR A 281 81.16 -3.49 -18.03
N ASP A 282 82.02 -3.23 -19.00
CA ASP A 282 83.48 -3.13 -18.81
C ASP A 282 83.94 -1.68 -18.55
N ALA A 283 83.23 -0.95 -17.68
CA ALA A 283 83.68 0.36 -17.25
C ALA A 283 84.69 0.20 -16.10
N ASN A 284 85.89 0.79 -16.22
CA ASN A 284 86.84 0.90 -15.11
C ASN A 284 86.39 2.00 -14.11
N LYS A 285 85.13 1.93 -13.68
CA LYS A 285 84.45 2.89 -12.80
C LYS A 285 83.75 2.12 -11.68
N PRO A 286 83.73 2.66 -10.45
CA PRO A 286 82.94 2.09 -9.37
C PRO A 286 81.45 2.25 -9.67
N TYR A 287 80.69 1.21 -9.33
CA TYR A 287 79.23 1.20 -9.38
C TYR A 287 78.66 1.51 -8.00
N ILE A 288 77.69 2.41 -7.95
CA ILE A 288 77.00 2.83 -6.74
C ILE A 288 75.53 2.48 -6.90
N SER A 289 75.03 1.57 -6.05
CA SER A 289 73.62 1.21 -6.01
C SER A 289 72.81 2.33 -5.36
N ILE A 290 71.75 2.76 -6.06
CA ILE A 290 70.73 3.70 -5.59
C ILE A 290 69.47 2.90 -5.29
N LEU A 291 68.76 3.26 -4.21
CA LEU A 291 67.65 2.47 -3.68
C LEU A 291 66.32 2.71 -4.40
N THR A 292 66.15 3.84 -5.09
CA THR A 292 64.92 4.16 -5.82
C THR A 292 65.22 4.82 -7.17
N LEU A 293 64.31 4.63 -8.14
CA LEU A 293 64.41 5.32 -9.43
C LEU A 293 64.28 6.86 -9.28
N GLU A 294 63.52 7.34 -8.29
CA GLU A 294 63.38 8.78 -8.03
C GLU A 294 64.72 9.40 -7.61
N ASP A 295 65.41 8.79 -6.64
CA ASP A 295 66.74 9.25 -6.23
C ASP A 295 67.77 9.17 -7.38
N LEU A 296 67.66 8.16 -8.25
CA LEU A 296 68.55 8.04 -9.42
C LEU A 296 68.31 9.16 -10.44
N VAL A 297 67.05 9.59 -10.62
CA VAL A 297 66.72 10.74 -11.47
C VAL A 297 67.28 12.03 -10.87
N ASP A 298 67.20 12.22 -9.54
CA ASP A 298 67.80 13.38 -8.87
C ASP A 298 69.32 13.44 -9.10
N VAL A 299 70.02 12.29 -9.01
CA VAL A 299 71.45 12.20 -9.37
C VAL A 299 71.70 12.59 -10.82
N ALA A 300 70.84 12.20 -11.76
CA ALA A 300 70.97 12.60 -13.16
C ALA A 300 70.83 14.12 -13.33
N ILE A 301 69.88 14.74 -12.63
CA ILE A 301 69.65 16.18 -12.67
C ILE A 301 70.85 16.93 -12.10
N ASP A 302 71.34 16.54 -10.92
CA ASP A 302 72.46 17.19 -10.23
C ASP A 302 73.79 17.09 -11.01
N THR A 303 74.01 15.97 -11.69
CA THR A 303 75.20 15.74 -12.51
C THR A 303 75.05 16.25 -13.96
N ASN A 304 73.91 16.82 -14.31
CA ASN A 304 73.55 17.25 -15.67
C ASN A 304 73.75 16.11 -16.70
N ARG A 305 73.28 14.92 -16.33
CA ARG A 305 73.25 13.68 -17.11
C ARG A 305 71.80 13.26 -17.37
N ARG A 306 71.63 12.16 -18.09
CA ARG A 306 70.33 11.50 -18.29
C ARG A 306 70.36 10.14 -17.63
N VAL A 307 69.20 9.69 -17.15
CA VAL A 307 69.01 8.29 -16.78
C VAL A 307 68.89 7.50 -18.07
N ILE A 308 69.65 6.42 -18.20
CA ILE A 308 69.46 5.44 -19.25
C ILE A 308 68.68 4.27 -18.65
N PHE A 309 67.79 3.66 -19.41
CA PHE A 309 67.09 2.44 -19.05
C PHE A 309 67.43 1.37 -20.08
N ASP A 310 67.99 0.27 -19.60
CA ASP A 310 68.31 -0.90 -20.39
C ASP A 310 67.20 -1.94 -20.23
N PRO A 311 66.39 -2.17 -21.28
CA PRO A 311 65.26 -3.08 -21.21
C PRO A 311 65.66 -4.56 -21.21
N GLU A 312 66.90 -4.92 -21.53
CA GLU A 312 67.34 -6.32 -21.57
C GLU A 312 67.62 -6.87 -20.17
N ILE A 313 68.17 -6.01 -19.31
CA ILE A 313 68.53 -6.32 -17.91
C ILE A 313 67.65 -5.57 -16.89
N GLU A 314 66.62 -4.88 -17.37
CA GLU A 314 65.65 -4.09 -16.58
C GLU A 314 66.28 -3.14 -15.54
N THR A 315 67.43 -2.55 -15.89
CA THR A 315 68.23 -1.72 -14.99
C THR A 315 68.28 -0.26 -15.46
N TYR A 316 68.25 0.67 -14.51
CA TYR A 316 68.42 2.10 -14.74
C TYR A 316 69.80 2.53 -14.29
N ALA A 317 70.47 3.39 -15.06
CA ALA A 317 71.75 3.95 -14.62
C ALA A 317 72.03 5.36 -15.15
N VAL A 318 72.85 6.08 -14.37
CA VAL A 318 73.40 7.40 -14.67
C VAL A 318 74.90 7.26 -14.75
N ILE A 319 75.46 7.60 -15.90
CA ILE A 319 76.91 7.53 -16.15
C ILE A 319 77.49 8.93 -15.92
N ASP A 320 78.28 9.09 -14.86
CA ASP A 320 79.10 10.28 -14.69
C ASP A 320 80.57 10.03 -15.05
N SER A 321 81.42 11.05 -14.93
CA SER A 321 82.82 11.04 -15.30
C SER A 321 83.65 10.03 -14.50
N SER A 322 83.40 9.89 -13.20
CA SER A 322 84.15 9.03 -12.29
C SER A 322 83.40 7.79 -11.82
N GLU A 323 82.08 7.83 -11.66
CA GLU A 323 81.27 6.74 -11.10
C GLU A 323 80.04 6.42 -11.98
N ILE A 324 79.44 5.25 -11.75
CA ILE A 324 78.16 4.85 -12.35
C ILE A 324 77.15 4.60 -11.24
N TYR A 325 76.04 5.32 -11.26
CA TYR A 325 74.92 5.12 -10.34
C TYR A 325 73.89 4.23 -11.02
N TYR A 326 73.37 3.22 -10.33
CA TYR A 326 72.37 2.32 -10.90
C TYR A 326 71.25 1.98 -9.92
N TYR A 327 70.06 1.68 -10.46
CA TYR A 327 68.90 1.17 -9.73
C TYR A 327 68.31 -0.01 -10.50
N SER A 328 68.02 -1.10 -9.80
CA SER A 328 67.35 -2.28 -10.36
C SER A 328 66.34 -2.83 -9.35
N LEU A 329 65.22 -3.33 -9.88
CA LEU A 329 64.20 -4.05 -9.09
C LEU A 329 64.65 -5.47 -8.73
N ASP A 330 65.53 -6.06 -9.53
CA ASP A 330 66.03 -7.43 -9.35
C ASP A 330 67.55 -7.40 -9.15
N GLU A 331 67.97 -7.45 -7.88
CA GLU A 331 69.38 -7.51 -7.50
C GLU A 331 70.09 -8.72 -8.11
N THR A 332 69.38 -9.82 -8.37
CA THR A 332 69.94 -11.06 -8.91
C THR A 332 70.42 -10.91 -10.36
N ASN A 333 69.65 -10.25 -11.22
CA ASN A 333 70.05 -9.92 -12.59
C ASN A 333 71.21 -8.91 -12.61
N THR A 334 71.23 -8.01 -11.64
CA THR A 334 72.23 -6.94 -11.55
C THR A 334 73.59 -7.44 -11.07
N HIS A 335 73.62 -8.40 -10.13
CA HIS A 335 74.84 -9.06 -9.69
C HIS A 335 75.45 -9.94 -10.79
N ALA A 336 74.60 -10.66 -11.54
CA ALA A 336 75.05 -11.42 -12.71
C ALA A 336 75.59 -10.51 -13.83
N TRP A 337 75.02 -9.33 -14.02
CA TRP A 337 75.45 -8.31 -14.97
C TRP A 337 76.76 -7.62 -14.56
N LEU A 338 76.94 -7.26 -13.29
CA LEU A 338 78.14 -6.60 -12.77
C LEU A 338 79.35 -7.55 -12.57
N ASN A 339 79.20 -8.85 -12.84
CA ASN A 339 80.19 -9.89 -12.50
C ASN A 339 80.65 -9.79 -11.03
N LEU A 340 79.72 -9.52 -10.11
CA LEU A 340 79.97 -9.38 -8.67
C LEU A 340 79.76 -10.69 -7.90
#